data_AF-A0A7V3IZ74-F1
#
_entry.id   AF-A0A7V3IZ74-F1
#
_cell.length_a   1.000
_cell.length_b   1.000
_cell.length_c   1.000
_cell.angle_alpha   90.00
_cell.angle_beta   90.00
_cell.angle_gamma   90.00
#
_symmetry.space_group_name_H-M   'P 1'
#
loop_
_entity.id
_entity.type
_entity.pdbx_description
1 polymer ?
#
loop_
_entity_poly.entity_id
_entity_poly.type
_entity_poly.pdbx_seq_one_letter_code
_entity_poly.pdbx_strand_id
1 'polypeptide(L)' 'MLAYMKRTTVKIPDALDARLRHEAGRRNSTISEVSREALEAYLGMPGGRRRLNAAASGRSGRSDVSERIEEILAAEVER' A
#
# COMPACT_ATOMS: atom_id res chain seq x y z
N MET A 1 -3.77 26.33 -7.91
CA MET A 1 -4.99 25.69 -7.35
C MET A 1 -4.87 25.77 -5.84
N LEU A 2 -5.59 26.66 -5.17
CA LEU A 2 -5.56 26.74 -3.70
C LEU A 2 -6.07 25.40 -3.16
N ALA A 3 -5.22 24.68 -2.42
CA ALA A 3 -5.59 23.42 -1.78
C ALA A 3 -6.59 23.72 -0.65
N TYR A 4 -7.87 23.81 -0.98
CA TYR A 4 -8.91 24.05 0.01
C TYR A 4 -9.18 22.75 0.77
N MET A 5 -8.67 22.64 1.99
CA MET A 5 -8.99 21.51 2.86
C MET A 5 -10.40 21.67 3.42
N LYS A 6 -11.19 20.59 3.41
CA LYS A 6 -12.50 20.54 4.06
C LYS A 6 -12.37 19.96 5.47
N ARG A 7 -13.04 20.58 6.44
CA ARG A 7 -13.14 20.05 7.81
C ARG A 7 -14.31 19.07 7.90
N THR A 8 -14.02 17.85 8.30
CA THR A 8 -15.02 16.79 8.53
C THR A 8 -14.98 16.37 9.99
N THR A 9 -16.12 16.35 10.66
CA THR A 9 -16.25 15.83 12.02
C THR A 9 -16.57 14.34 11.97
N VAL A 10 -15.73 13.51 12.59
CA VAL A 10 -15.93 12.05 12.66
C VAL A 10 -16.03 11.63 14.13
N LYS A 11 -17.00 10.78 14.46
CA LYS A 11 -17.10 10.18 15.80
C LYS A 11 -16.20 8.95 15.85
N ILE A 12 -15.36 8.87 16.87
CA ILE A 12 -14.45 7.74 17.11
C ILE A 12 -14.52 7.33 18.58
N PRO A 13 -14.21 6.07 18.93
CA PRO A 13 -14.10 5.65 20.32
C PRO A 13 -12.96 6.40 21.04
N ASP A 14 -13.11 6.64 22.34
CA ASP A 14 -12.12 7.37 23.16
C ASP A 14 -10.73 6.71 23.13
N ALA A 15 -10.70 5.37 23.14
CA ALA A 15 -9.45 4.61 23.02
C ALA A 15 -8.72 4.88 21.70
N LEU A 16 -9.45 5.14 20.62
CA LEU A 16 -8.87 5.49 19.33
C LEU A 16 -8.35 6.93 19.32
N ASP A 17 -9.08 7.87 19.93
CA ASP A 17 -8.63 9.27 20.09
C ASP A 17 -7.33 9.34 20.91
N ALA A 18 -7.24 8.59 22.02
CA ALA A 18 -6.04 8.52 22.85
C ALA A 18 -4.81 8.02 22.06
N ARG A 19 -4.99 6.96 21.26
CA ARG A 19 -3.93 6.44 20.39
C ARG A 19 -3.53 7.43 19.31
N LEU A 20 -4.50 8.13 18.71
CA LEU A 20 -4.26 9.13 17.68
C LEU A 20 -3.45 10.32 18.22
N ARG A 21 -3.77 10.80 19.43
CA ARG A 21 -3.00 11.85 20.12
C ARG A 21 -1.58 11.42 20.44
N HIS A 22 -1.43 10.19 20.94
CA HIS A 22 -0.11 9.64 21.23
C HIS A 22 0.76 9.56 19.97
N GLU A 23 0.20 9.09 18.86
CA GLU A 23 0.93 8.99 17.60
C GLU A 23 1.32 10.37 17.05
N ALA A 24 0.41 11.35 17.12
CA ALA A 24 0.70 12.74 16.74
C ALA A 24 1.85 13.33 17.57
N GLY A 25 1.82 13.13 18.90
CA GLY A 25 2.89 13.56 19.79
C GLY A 25 4.22 12.86 19.50
N ARG A 26 4.19 11.53 19.29
CA ARG A 26 5.38 10.72 18.96
C ARG A 26 6.04 11.18 17.65
N ARG A 27 5.25 11.54 16.65
CA ARG A 27 5.73 11.98 15.32
C ARG A 27 6.06 13.48 15.25
N ASN A 28 5.83 14.24 16.32
CA ASN A 28 5.88 15.71 16.32
C ASN A 28 5.04 16.31 15.17
N SER A 29 3.84 15.77 14.96
CA SER A 29 2.92 16.10 13.87
C SER A 29 1.52 16.37 14.43
N THR A 30 0.62 16.92 13.62
CA THR A 30 -0.74 17.22 14.04
C THR A 30 -1.67 16.02 13.90
N ILE A 31 -2.73 15.99 14.72
CA ILE A 31 -3.81 15.00 14.60
C ILE A 31 -4.38 14.97 13.18
N SER A 32 -4.54 16.14 12.57
CA SER A 32 -5.07 16.29 11.20
C SER A 32 -4.15 15.69 10.14
N GLU A 33 -2.83 15.76 10.31
CA GLU A 33 -1.86 15.15 9.38
C GLU A 33 -1.87 13.64 9.50
N VAL A 34 -1.79 13.10 10.72
CA VAL A 34 -1.88 11.65 10.97
C VAL A 34 -3.21 11.08 10.46
N SER A 35 -4.31 11.80 10.69
CA SER A 35 -5.64 11.39 10.20
C SER A 35 -5.70 11.38 8.67
N ARG A 36 -5.11 12.39 8.01
CA ARG A 36 -5.07 12.46 6.55
C ARG A 36 -4.23 11.33 5.97
N GLU A 37 -3.03 11.09 6.50
CA GLU A 37 -2.15 10.00 6.09
C GLU A 37 -2.86 8.64 6.20
N ALA A 38 -3.54 8.39 7.32
CA ALA A 38 -4.31 7.16 7.53
C ALA A 38 -5.46 7.02 6.52
N LEU A 39 -6.19 8.11 6.22
CA LEU A 39 -7.28 8.10 5.25
C LEU A 39 -6.77 7.91 3.81
N GLU A 40 -5.65 8.53 3.44
CA GLU A 40 -5.01 8.36 2.13
C GLU A 40 -4.47 6.94 1.95
N ALA A 41 -3.88 6.35 3.00
CA ALA A 41 -3.43 4.96 2.98
C ALA A 41 -4.61 3.97 2.88
N TYR A 42 -5.71 4.23 3.58
CA TYR A 42 -6.89 3.36 3.59
C TYR A 42 -7.68 3.41 2.26
N LEU A 43 -7.92 4.63 1.75
CA LEU A 43 -8.69 4.82 0.51
C LEU A 43 -7.84 4.64 -0.75
N GLY A 44 -6.51 4.67 -0.61
CA GLY A 44 -5.57 4.76 -1.72
C GLY A 44 -5.45 6.19 -2.25
N MET A 45 -4.26 6.55 -2.72
CA MET A 45 -4.03 7.87 -3.34
C MET A 45 -4.90 8.06 -4.57
N PRO A 46 -5.71 9.14 -4.67
CA PRO A 46 -6.40 9.49 -5.91
C PRO A 46 -5.37 9.71 -7.02
N GLY A 47 -5.39 8.86 -8.05
CA GLY A 47 -4.44 8.96 -9.18
C GLY A 47 -3.14 8.16 -9.03
N GLY A 48 -2.91 7.50 -7.90
CA GLY A 48 -1.88 6.48 -7.80
C GLY A 48 -2.33 5.23 -8.57
N ARG A 49 -1.88 5.04 -9.81
CA ARG A 49 -1.97 3.74 -10.50
C ARG A 49 -1.55 2.68 -9.48
N ARG A 50 -2.48 1.80 -9.08
CA ARG A 50 -2.17 0.63 -8.23
C ARG A 50 -0.93 -0.02 -8.83
N ARG A 51 0.23 0.09 -8.18
CA ARG A 51 1.43 -0.63 -8.60
C ARG A 51 1.14 -2.08 -8.31
N LEU A 52 0.77 -2.82 -9.36
CA LEU A 52 0.72 -4.27 -9.32
C LEU A 52 2.15 -4.73 -9.09
N ASN A 53 2.51 -5.04 -7.84
CA ASN A 53 3.84 -5.54 -7.50
C ASN A 53 4.16 -6.88 -8.18
N ALA A 54 3.15 -7.56 -8.73
CA ALA A 54 3.28 -8.79 -9.50
C ALA A 54 3.26 -8.57 -11.03
N ALA A 55 3.17 -7.32 -11.51
CA ALA A 55 3.22 -7.06 -12.95
C ALA A 55 4.55 -7.57 -13.51
N ALA A 56 4.48 -8.41 -14.55
CA ALA A 56 5.63 -9.05 -15.18
C ALA A 56 6.45 -9.99 -14.26
N SER A 57 5.88 -10.49 -13.15
CA SER A 57 6.52 -11.51 -12.30
C SER A 57 6.92 -12.78 -13.07
N GLY A 58 6.19 -13.14 -14.12
CA GLY A 58 6.52 -14.24 -15.05
C GLY A 58 7.33 -13.84 -16.28
N ARG A 59 7.85 -12.61 -16.37
CA ARG A 59 8.60 -12.14 -17.55
C ARG A 59 10.05 -12.64 -17.47
N SER A 60 10.26 -13.90 -17.82
CA SER A 60 11.57 -14.55 -17.91
C SER A 60 12.41 -14.12 -19.12
N GLY A 61 11.80 -13.40 -20.08
CA GLY A 61 12.43 -13.06 -21.37
C GLY A 61 12.48 -14.23 -22.36
N ARG A 62 11.93 -15.38 -21.99
CA ARG A 62 11.85 -16.59 -22.82
C ARG A 62 10.40 -16.83 -23.25
N SER A 63 10.20 -17.20 -24.51
CA SER A 63 8.87 -17.46 -25.07
C SER A 63 8.42 -18.92 -24.96
N ASP A 64 9.34 -19.83 -24.66
CA ASP A 64 9.18 -21.29 -24.69
C ASP A 64 9.00 -21.93 -23.30
N VAL A 65 8.93 -21.13 -22.23
CA VAL A 65 8.90 -21.65 -20.85
C VAL A 65 7.72 -22.59 -20.61
N SER A 66 6.54 -22.26 -21.15
CA SER A 66 5.35 -23.10 -21.00
C SER A 66 5.48 -24.46 -21.70
N GLU A 67 6.20 -24.50 -22.83
CA GLU A 67 6.42 -25.71 -23.61
C GLU A 67 7.46 -26.63 -22.97
N ARG A 68 8.35 -26.05 -22.16
CA ARG A 68 9.48 -26.73 -21.51
C ARG A 68 9.32 -26.91 -20.01
N ILE A 69 8.12 -26.73 -19.48
CA ILE A 69 7.88 -26.70 -18.04
C ILE A 69 8.35 -27.98 -17.34
N GLU A 70 8.12 -29.15 -17.95
CA GLU A 70 8.54 -30.45 -17.41
C GLU A 70 10.07 -30.61 -17.35
N GLU A 71 10.77 -30.18 -18.40
CA GLU A 71 12.24 -30.22 -18.47
C GLU A 71 12.87 -29.30 -17.41
N ILE A 72 12.31 -28.10 -17.25
CA ILE A 72 12.78 -27.10 -16.29
C ILE A 72 12.57 -27.62 -14.86
N LEU A 73 11.38 -28.17 -14.55
CA LEU A 73 11.08 -28.71 -13.24
C LEU A 73 11.94 -29.93 -12.91
N ALA A 74 12.16 -30.83 -13.86
CA ALA A 74 13.03 -31.99 -13.67
C ALA A 74 14.47 -31.57 -13.31
N ALA A 75 15.02 -30.58 -14.01
CA ALA A 75 16.37 -30.08 -13.75
C ALA A 75 16.51 -29.33 -12.40
N GLU A 76 15.44 -28.68 -11.92
CA GLU A 76 15.46 -27.98 -10.63
C GLU A 76 15.31 -28.92 -9.43
N VAL A 77 14.57 -30.02 -9.57
CA VAL A 77 14.34 -31.00 -8.48
C VAL A 77 15.58 -31.85 -8.19
N GLU A 78 16.45 -32.07 -9.18
CA GLU A 78 17.71 -32.82 -9.01
C GLU A 78 18.82 -31.99 -8.31
N ARG A 79 18.58 -30.70 -8.04
CA ARG A 79 19.54 -29.77 -7.42
C ARG A 79 19.36 -29.66 -5.91
#